data_AF-A0A5J4ZCP9-F1
#
_entry.id   AF-A0A5J4ZCP9-F1
#
_cell.length_a   1.000
_cell.length_b   1.000
_cell.length_c   1.000
_cell.angle_alpha   90.00
_cell.angle_beta   90.00
_cell.angle_gamma   90.00
#
_symmetry.space_group_name_H-M   'P 1'
#
loop_
_entity.id
_entity.type
_entity.pdbx_description
1 polymer ?
#
loop_
_entity_poly.entity_id
_entity_poly.type
_entity_poly.pdbx_seq_one_letter_code
_entity_poly.pdbx_strand_id
1 'polypeptide(L)'
;MAGLRAIGYDFDYNEYHSFVHGRLPYENLKPDPVLRSLLLSLPIRKVIFTNADEVHAVKALSRLGLEDCFEGIICFETLNPIHKSIVSDNEDDIEFTGLTLTSTNARSSTEIFDIIGHFAQANSASGLPKTPIVCKPSEDAIERALKIANINPHRTLFFDDSVRNIKAGKSVGLHTVMVGTSQRPKGADYALESIHNIREALPELWEADNKSEVGYSGNVAVETSVTA
;
A
#
# COMPACT_ATOMS: atom_id res chain seq x y z
N MET A 1 -0.63 -11.78 -11.02
CA MET A 1 0.84 -11.70 -11.07
C MET A 1 1.54 -12.52 -9.97
N ALA A 2 1.51 -12.14 -8.68
CA ALA A 2 2.22 -12.82 -7.59
C ALA A 2 1.99 -14.35 -7.52
N GLY A 3 0.74 -14.81 -7.66
CA GLY A 3 0.44 -16.24 -7.67
C GLY A 3 1.03 -16.99 -8.87
N LEU A 4 1.14 -16.36 -10.05
CA LEU A 4 1.77 -16.97 -11.23
C LEU A 4 3.27 -17.14 -11.03
N ARG A 5 3.93 -16.13 -10.44
CA ARG A 5 5.36 -16.21 -10.07
C ARG A 5 5.60 -17.26 -9.00
N ALA A 6 4.71 -17.38 -8.02
CA ALA A 6 4.82 -18.38 -6.96
C ALA A 6 4.85 -19.81 -7.52
N ILE A 7 4.06 -20.10 -8.55
CA ILE A 7 4.00 -21.44 -9.15
C ILE A 7 5.02 -21.67 -10.28
N GLY A 8 5.97 -20.76 -10.47
CA GLY A 8 7.10 -20.97 -11.38
C GLY A 8 6.92 -20.44 -12.81
N TYR A 9 5.85 -19.69 -13.12
CA TYR A 9 5.82 -18.95 -14.39
C TYR A 9 6.83 -17.82 -14.35
N ASP A 10 7.65 -17.71 -15.39
CA ASP A 10 8.60 -16.62 -15.58
C ASP A 10 8.11 -15.72 -16.72
N PHE A 11 8.01 -14.43 -16.43
CA PHE A 11 7.57 -13.40 -17.37
C PHE A 11 8.08 -12.04 -16.90
N ASP A 12 8.23 -11.12 -17.84
CA ASP A 12 8.67 -9.76 -17.57
C ASP A 12 7.55 -8.94 -16.90
N TYR A 13 7.88 -8.26 -15.81
CA TYR A 13 6.90 -7.48 -15.05
C TYR A 13 6.44 -6.24 -15.82
N ASN A 14 7.33 -5.58 -16.56
CA ASN A 14 7.00 -4.38 -17.32
C ASN A 14 6.07 -4.72 -18.48
N GLU A 15 6.31 -5.83 -19.18
CA GLU A 15 5.43 -6.31 -20.25
C GLU A 15 4.04 -6.64 -19.69
N TYR A 16 3.96 -7.34 -18.56
CA TYR A 16 2.68 -7.63 -17.88
C TYR A 16 1.94 -6.34 -17.51
N HIS A 17 2.61 -5.38 -16.87
CA HIS A 17 2.01 -4.11 -16.46
C HIS A 17 1.58 -3.26 -17.66
N SER A 18 2.42 -3.16 -18.70
CA SER A 18 2.07 -2.46 -19.94
C SER A 18 0.86 -3.09 -20.62
N PHE A 19 0.74 -4.41 -20.61
CA PHE A 19 -0.42 -5.09 -21.18
C PHE A 19 -1.70 -4.84 -20.37
N VAL A 20 -1.63 -5.03 -19.05
CA VAL A 20 -2.80 -4.95 -18.16
C VAL A 20 -3.23 -3.50 -17.94
N HIS A 21 -2.32 -2.63 -17.49
CA HIS A 21 -2.64 -1.25 -17.15
C HIS A 21 -2.56 -0.29 -18.34
N GLY A 22 -1.78 -0.61 -19.38
CA GLY A 22 -1.71 0.22 -20.59
C GLY A 22 -3.03 0.26 -21.39
N ARG A 23 -3.90 -0.75 -21.20
CA ARG A 23 -5.19 -0.90 -21.90
C ARG A 23 -6.40 -0.44 -21.10
N LEU A 24 -6.21 0.08 -19.88
CA LEU A 24 -7.32 0.55 -19.07
C LEU A 24 -7.94 1.83 -19.67
N PRO A 25 -9.28 2.01 -19.57
CA PRO A 25 -10.00 3.16 -20.13
C PRO A 25 -9.87 4.39 -19.21
N TYR A 26 -8.73 5.06 -19.23
CA TYR A 26 -8.45 6.23 -18.38
C TYR A 26 -9.31 7.46 -18.70
N GLU A 27 -9.95 7.49 -19.86
CA GLU A 27 -10.93 8.49 -20.27
C GLU A 27 -12.20 8.48 -19.41
N ASN A 28 -12.48 7.38 -18.72
CA ASN A 28 -13.60 7.30 -17.78
C ASN A 28 -13.30 8.01 -16.45
N LEU A 29 -12.02 8.21 -16.12
CA LEU A 29 -11.62 9.00 -14.96
C LEU A 29 -11.74 10.48 -15.28
N LYS A 30 -12.49 11.19 -14.44
CA LYS A 30 -12.68 12.64 -14.52
C LYS A 30 -11.93 13.33 -13.39
N PRO A 31 -11.47 14.57 -13.58
CA PRO A 31 -10.91 15.36 -12.50
C PRO A 31 -11.87 15.44 -11.31
N ASP A 32 -11.31 15.35 -10.10
CA ASP A 32 -12.06 15.42 -8.85
C ASP A 32 -11.62 16.65 -8.04
N PRO A 33 -12.18 17.84 -8.34
CA PRO A 33 -11.79 19.07 -7.65
C PRO A 33 -12.19 19.06 -6.17
N VAL A 34 -13.21 18.30 -5.78
CA VAL A 34 -13.66 18.20 -4.39
C VAL A 34 -12.63 17.42 -3.58
N LEU A 35 -12.23 16.24 -4.07
CA LEU A 35 -11.18 15.45 -3.43
C LEU A 35 -9.84 16.20 -3.44
N ARG A 36 -9.49 16.89 -4.53
CA ARG A 36 -8.28 17.73 -4.59
C ARG A 36 -8.27 18.77 -3.49
N SER A 37 -9.34 19.55 -3.35
CA SER A 37 -9.46 20.57 -2.30
C SER A 37 -9.35 19.96 -0.90
N LEU A 38 -9.99 18.79 -0.69
CA LEU A 38 -9.92 18.06 0.56
C LEU A 38 -8.48 17.63 0.89
N LEU A 39 -7.77 17.00 -0.04
CA LEU A 39 -6.39 16.52 0.16
C LEU A 39 -5.39 17.66 0.38
N LEU A 40 -5.55 18.78 -0.34
CA LEU A 40 -4.73 19.98 -0.16
C LEU A 40 -4.98 20.65 1.19
N SER A 41 -6.23 20.62 1.67
CA SER A 41 -6.57 21.20 2.97
C SER A 41 -6.04 20.39 4.16
N LEU A 42 -5.68 19.12 3.99
CA LEU A 42 -5.17 18.25 5.06
C LEU A 42 -3.73 18.67 5.46
N PRO A 43 -3.49 19.17 6.70
CA PRO A 43 -2.17 19.62 7.15
C PRO A 43 -1.28 18.44 7.61
N ILE A 44 -1.30 17.34 6.86
CA ILE A 44 -0.56 16.12 7.15
C ILE A 44 0.15 15.60 5.91
N ARG A 45 1.30 14.96 6.14
CA ARG A 45 2.09 14.28 5.10
C ARG A 45 1.28 13.13 4.51
N LYS A 46 1.29 13.02 3.18
CA LYS A 46 0.48 12.04 2.41
C LYS A 46 1.41 11.28 1.46
N VAL A 47 1.34 9.95 1.48
CA VAL A 47 2.11 9.06 0.61
C VAL A 47 1.17 8.01 0.02
N ILE A 48 1.30 7.72 -1.27
CA ILE A 48 0.53 6.68 -1.94
C ILE A 48 1.23 5.34 -1.71
N PHE A 49 0.44 4.30 -1.40
CA PHE A 49 0.93 2.94 -1.36
C PHE A 49 0.03 2.01 -2.19
N THR A 50 0.52 1.58 -3.35
CA THR A 50 -0.23 0.82 -4.36
C THR A 50 0.47 -0.48 -4.75
N ASN A 51 -0.32 -1.49 -5.14
CA ASN A 51 0.18 -2.73 -5.75
C ASN A 51 0.39 -2.60 -7.27
N ALA A 52 0.01 -1.47 -7.87
CA ALA A 52 0.21 -1.19 -9.28
C ALA A 52 1.63 -0.67 -9.56
N ASP A 53 2.00 -0.62 -10.84
CA ASP A 53 3.21 0.07 -11.30
C ASP A 53 3.07 1.58 -11.21
N GLU A 54 4.23 2.25 -11.22
CA GLU A 54 4.34 3.70 -11.20
C GLU A 54 3.59 4.39 -12.36
N VAL A 55 3.68 3.85 -13.58
CA VAL A 55 3.03 4.46 -14.77
C VAL A 55 1.52 4.49 -14.59
N HIS A 56 0.93 3.40 -14.11
CA HIS A 56 -0.50 3.36 -13.77
C HIS A 56 -0.87 4.39 -12.69
N ALA A 57 -0.10 4.45 -11.61
CA ALA A 57 -0.38 5.34 -10.49
C ALA A 57 -0.36 6.82 -10.91
N VAL A 58 0.70 7.25 -11.61
CA VAL A 58 0.85 8.62 -12.12
C VAL A 58 -0.28 8.96 -13.09
N LYS A 59 -0.61 8.05 -14.02
CA LYS A 59 -1.69 8.29 -14.99
C LYS A 59 -3.05 8.44 -14.32
N ALA A 60 -3.34 7.68 -13.27
CA ALA A 60 -4.57 7.82 -12.50
C ALA A 60 -4.62 9.17 -11.76
N LEU A 61 -3.53 9.57 -11.09
CA LEU A 61 -3.44 10.86 -10.41
C LEU A 61 -3.61 12.03 -11.37
N SER A 62 -3.02 11.94 -12.55
CA SER A 62 -3.13 12.97 -13.59
C SER A 62 -4.57 13.17 -14.05
N ARG A 63 -5.28 12.07 -14.31
CA ARG A 63 -6.69 12.11 -14.73
C ARG A 63 -7.62 12.65 -13.63
N LEU A 64 -7.32 12.34 -12.37
CA LEU A 64 -8.07 12.85 -11.22
C LEU A 64 -7.67 14.29 -10.84
N GLY A 65 -6.56 14.80 -11.35
CA GLY A 65 -6.02 16.11 -10.99
C GLY A 65 -5.45 16.15 -9.56
N LEU A 66 -4.73 15.11 -9.14
CA LEU A 66 -4.22 14.92 -7.77
C LEU A 66 -2.69 14.78 -7.68
N GLU A 67 -1.96 15.09 -8.75
CA GLU A 67 -0.52 14.79 -8.90
C GLU A 67 0.38 15.45 -7.84
N ASP A 68 -0.02 16.62 -7.34
CA ASP A 68 0.69 17.43 -6.35
C ASP A 68 0.15 17.26 -4.91
N CYS A 69 -0.78 16.34 -4.69
CA CYS A 69 -1.40 16.13 -3.39
C CYS A 69 -0.60 15.17 -2.48
N PHE A 70 0.41 14.49 -3.02
CA PHE A 70 1.16 13.43 -2.34
C PHE A 70 2.67 13.69 -2.45
N GLU A 71 3.40 13.39 -1.39
CA GLU A 71 4.85 13.57 -1.35
C GLU A 71 5.60 12.51 -2.16
N GLY A 72 5.03 11.30 -2.26
CA GLY A 72 5.65 10.20 -2.98
C GLY A 72 4.70 9.03 -3.20
N ILE A 73 5.15 8.10 -4.05
CA ILE A 73 4.45 6.88 -4.42
C ILE A 73 5.33 5.69 -4.07
N ILE A 74 4.82 4.79 -3.24
CA ILE A 74 5.36 3.45 -3.04
C ILE A 74 4.53 2.51 -3.90
N CYS A 75 5.13 1.98 -4.96
CA CYS A 75 4.48 1.15 -5.96
C CYS A 75 5.18 -0.21 -6.11
N PHE A 76 4.78 -0.97 -7.14
CA PHE A 76 5.35 -2.28 -7.44
C PHE A 76 6.89 -2.22 -7.59
N GLU A 77 7.41 -1.29 -8.38
CA GLU A 77 8.84 -1.13 -8.66
C GLU A 77 9.63 -0.79 -7.38
N THR A 78 9.05 0.04 -6.51
CA THR A 78 9.66 0.44 -5.24
C THR A 78 9.89 -0.76 -4.31
N LEU A 79 8.95 -1.73 -4.32
CA LEU A 79 9.03 -2.93 -3.47
C LEU A 79 9.73 -4.12 -4.14
N ASN A 80 9.77 -4.13 -5.47
CA ASN A 80 10.28 -5.24 -6.27
C ASN A 80 11.33 -4.74 -7.28
N PRO A 81 12.46 -4.18 -6.82
CA PRO A 81 13.50 -3.72 -7.72
C PRO A 81 14.03 -4.90 -8.54
N ILE A 82 13.92 -4.79 -9.86
CA ILE A 82 14.52 -5.77 -10.76
C ILE A 82 16.02 -5.52 -10.71
N HIS A 83 16.79 -6.45 -10.14
CA HIS A 83 18.24 -6.48 -10.36
C HIS A 83 18.45 -6.72 -11.86
N LYS A 84 18.60 -5.64 -12.61
CA LYS A 84 19.17 -5.70 -13.95
C LYS A 84 20.53 -6.37 -13.76
N SER A 85 20.71 -7.56 -14.30
CA SER A 85 22.05 -8.13 -14.41
C SER A 85 22.91 -7.06 -15.06
N ILE A 86 23.87 -6.54 -14.29
CA ILE A 86 24.86 -5.60 -14.78
C ILE A 86 25.69 -6.40 -15.78
N VAL A 87 25.27 -6.34 -17.04
CA VAL A 87 26.19 -6.37 -18.17
C VAL A 87 26.18 -4.95 -18.71
N SER A 88 26.80 -4.06 -17.95
CA SER A 88 27.35 -2.83 -18.50
C SER A 88 28.82 -2.83 -18.17
N ASP A 89 29.63 -3.10 -19.19
CA ASP A 89 31.03 -2.74 -19.17
C ASP A 89 31.15 -1.25 -18.82
N ASN A 90 31.97 -0.98 -17.80
CA ASN A 90 32.64 0.29 -17.47
C ASN A 90 31.92 1.26 -16.50
N GLU A 91 32.42 1.20 -15.26
CA GLU A 91 33.00 2.28 -14.42
C GLU A 91 32.34 3.67 -14.44
N ASP A 92 31.62 4.01 -13.36
CA ASP A 92 32.06 5.02 -12.37
C ASP A 92 30.95 5.31 -11.33
N ASP A 93 31.27 5.03 -10.07
CA ASP A 93 30.80 5.57 -8.78
C ASP A 93 29.30 5.86 -8.50
N ILE A 94 28.75 5.13 -7.51
CA ILE A 94 28.40 5.66 -6.16
C ILE A 94 28.10 4.45 -5.24
N GLU A 95 28.86 4.38 -4.15
CA GLU A 95 28.72 3.42 -3.05
C GLU A 95 27.32 3.46 -2.40
N PHE A 96 26.56 2.38 -2.52
CA PHE A 96 25.45 2.09 -1.59
C PHE A 96 25.81 0.85 -0.77
N THR A 97 26.40 1.10 0.39
CA THR A 97 26.88 0.10 1.34
C THR A 97 25.72 -0.69 1.97
N GLY A 98 25.73 -2.00 1.77
CA GLY A 98 25.51 -2.93 2.88
C GLY A 98 24.21 -3.74 2.92
N LEU A 99 23.93 -4.55 1.89
CA LEU A 99 23.23 -5.83 2.08
C LEU A 99 23.93 -6.92 1.26
N THR A 100 24.92 -7.55 1.87
CA THR A 100 25.55 -8.76 1.35
C THR A 100 24.57 -9.92 1.49
N LEU A 101 23.71 -10.12 0.49
CA LEU A 101 22.97 -11.36 0.33
C LEU A 101 23.85 -12.32 -0.49
N THR A 102 24.31 -13.37 0.19
CA THR A 102 24.99 -14.51 -0.40
C THR A 102 24.14 -15.06 -1.55
N SER A 103 24.60 -14.89 -2.80
CA SER A 103 24.03 -15.56 -3.96
C SER A 103 24.27 -17.06 -3.83
N THR A 104 23.29 -17.76 -3.28
CA THR A 104 23.15 -19.20 -3.52
C THR A 104 22.61 -19.35 -4.94
N ASN A 105 23.48 -19.78 -5.86
CA ASN A 105 23.12 -20.31 -7.16
C ASN A 105 22.23 -21.56 -6.98
N ALA A 106 20.98 -21.37 -6.61
CA ALA A 106 19.96 -22.38 -6.75
C ALA A 106 19.50 -22.33 -8.21
N ARG A 107 19.98 -23.26 -9.03
CA ARG A 107 19.32 -23.62 -10.29
C ARG A 107 17.89 -24.00 -9.94
N SER A 108 16.97 -23.06 -10.05
CA SER A 108 15.54 -23.30 -9.92
C SER A 108 15.14 -24.23 -11.05
N SER A 109 14.74 -25.45 -10.73
CA SER A 109 14.03 -26.31 -11.66
C SER A 109 12.84 -25.52 -12.20
N THR A 110 12.78 -25.36 -13.52
CA THR A 110 11.73 -24.68 -14.30
C THR A 110 10.38 -25.41 -14.28
N GLU A 111 10.11 -26.20 -13.24
CA GLU A 111 8.90 -27.00 -13.14
C GLU A 111 7.78 -26.13 -12.54
N ILE A 112 6.72 -25.95 -13.33
CA ILE A 112 5.51 -25.26 -12.88
C ILE A 112 4.89 -26.10 -11.76
N PHE A 113 4.60 -25.47 -10.62
CA PHE A 113 3.98 -26.15 -9.48
C PHE A 113 2.57 -26.63 -9.84
N ASP A 114 2.34 -27.94 -9.73
CA ASP A 114 1.03 -28.56 -9.98
C ASP A 114 0.07 -28.29 -8.82
N ILE A 115 -0.63 -27.15 -8.89
CA ILE A 115 -1.68 -26.77 -7.95
C ILE A 115 -2.79 -27.84 -7.89
N ILE A 116 -3.18 -28.40 -9.04
CA ILE A 116 -4.32 -29.31 -9.12
C ILE A 116 -4.00 -30.62 -8.40
N GLY A 117 -2.84 -31.21 -8.71
CA GLY A 117 -2.32 -32.39 -8.01
C GLY A 117 -2.12 -32.14 -6.51
N HIS A 118 -1.68 -30.94 -6.13
CA HIS A 118 -1.48 -30.56 -4.73
C HIS A 118 -2.77 -30.57 -3.91
N PHE A 119 -3.86 -29.99 -4.43
CA PHE A 119 -5.17 -29.99 -3.75
C PHE A 119 -5.95 -31.31 -3.89
N ALA A 120 -5.63 -32.13 -4.89
CA ALA A 120 -6.21 -33.46 -5.05
C ALA A 120 -5.71 -34.46 -3.98
N GLN A 121 -4.59 -34.16 -3.31
CA GLN A 121 -4.04 -34.98 -2.23
C GLN A 121 -4.67 -34.59 -0.89
N ALA A 122 -5.43 -35.49 -0.27
CA ALA A 122 -6.18 -35.22 0.96
C ALA A 122 -5.33 -34.86 2.20
N ASN A 123 -4.00 -34.95 2.13
CA ASN A 123 -3.06 -34.72 3.24
C ASN A 123 -1.75 -34.03 2.78
N SER A 124 -1.81 -33.08 1.86
CA SER A 124 -0.63 -32.28 1.48
C SER A 124 -0.24 -31.34 2.63
N ALA A 125 0.65 -31.81 3.51
CA ALA A 125 1.25 -31.01 4.59
C ALA A 125 2.26 -29.95 4.07
N SER A 126 2.61 -30.02 2.78
CA SER A 126 3.45 -29.02 2.12
C SER A 126 2.65 -27.73 1.89
N GLY A 127 3.20 -26.58 2.28
CA GLY A 127 2.57 -25.29 1.98
C GLY A 127 2.64 -24.94 0.49
N LEU A 128 1.81 -23.99 0.06
CA LEU A 128 1.93 -23.40 -1.27
C LEU A 128 3.30 -22.71 -1.44
N PRO A 129 3.87 -22.68 -2.66
CA PRO A 129 5.13 -22.01 -2.90
C PRO A 129 5.00 -20.51 -2.61
N LYS A 130 6.07 -19.93 -2.06
CA LYS A 130 6.11 -18.49 -1.75
C LYS A 130 6.33 -17.68 -3.01
N THR A 131 5.60 -16.59 -3.15
CA THR A 131 5.83 -15.62 -4.22
C THR A 131 7.12 -14.82 -3.96
N PRO A 132 7.96 -14.56 -4.97
CA PRO A 132 9.05 -13.61 -4.86
C PRO A 132 8.56 -12.14 -4.90
N ILE A 133 7.31 -11.92 -5.36
CA ILE A 133 6.70 -10.59 -5.40
C ILE A 133 6.25 -10.18 -4.00
N VAL A 134 6.73 -9.01 -3.56
CA VAL A 134 6.36 -8.31 -2.34
C VAL A 134 5.27 -7.29 -2.67
N CYS A 135 4.07 -7.50 -2.15
CA CYS A 135 2.93 -6.58 -2.32
C CYS A 135 1.92 -6.73 -1.17
N LYS A 136 0.99 -5.79 -1.03
CA LYS A 136 -0.15 -5.93 -0.10
C LYS A 136 -0.97 -7.19 -0.48
N PRO A 137 -1.52 -7.95 0.49
CA PRO A 137 -1.65 -7.67 1.92
C PRO A 137 -0.49 -8.20 2.78
N SER A 138 0.70 -8.48 2.22
CA SER A 138 1.83 -8.94 3.04
C SER A 138 2.23 -7.90 4.09
N GLU A 139 2.37 -8.30 5.35
CA GLU A 139 2.88 -7.42 6.43
C GLU A 139 4.29 -6.91 6.09
N ASP A 140 5.17 -7.77 5.56
CA ASP A 140 6.51 -7.40 5.07
C ASP A 140 6.47 -6.32 3.97
N ALA A 141 5.44 -6.31 3.11
CA ALA A 141 5.28 -5.26 2.11
C ALA A 141 4.95 -3.90 2.75
N ILE A 142 4.10 -3.90 3.79
CA ILE A 142 3.72 -2.69 4.51
C ILE A 142 4.91 -2.18 5.33
N GLU A 143 5.63 -3.06 6.05
CA GLU A 143 6.82 -2.70 6.81
C GLU A 143 7.92 -2.08 5.94
N ARG A 144 8.16 -2.64 4.74
CA ARG A 144 9.08 -2.07 3.76
C ARG A 144 8.61 -0.70 3.28
N ALA A 145 7.33 -0.55 2.96
CA ALA A 145 6.78 0.73 2.54
C ALA A 145 6.98 1.81 3.62
N LEU A 146 6.70 1.48 4.88
CA LEU A 146 6.92 2.38 6.02
C LEU A 146 8.40 2.75 6.20
N LYS A 147 9.31 1.79 6.04
CA LYS A 147 10.75 2.03 6.11
C LYS A 147 11.24 2.94 4.98
N ILE A 148 10.83 2.66 3.73
CA ILE A 148 11.21 3.45 2.55
C ILE A 148 10.69 4.89 2.67
N ALA A 149 9.45 5.06 3.14
CA ALA A 149 8.86 6.37 3.33
C ALA A 149 9.30 7.07 4.64
N ASN A 150 10.08 6.42 5.50
CA ASN A 150 10.44 6.93 6.84
C ASN A 150 9.21 7.35 7.66
N ILE A 151 8.23 6.46 7.79
CA ILE A 151 6.94 6.69 8.45
C ILE A 151 6.85 5.86 9.73
N ASN A 152 6.39 6.48 10.83
CA ASN A 152 6.09 5.75 12.07
C ASN A 152 4.69 5.12 11.99
N PRO A 153 4.55 3.78 12.08
CA PRO A 153 3.25 3.10 11.97
C PRO A 153 2.21 3.59 12.99
N HIS A 154 2.62 3.80 14.24
CA HIS A 154 1.71 4.18 15.33
C HIS A 154 1.19 5.62 15.24
N ARG A 155 1.74 6.44 14.33
CA ARG A 155 1.29 7.82 14.07
C ARG A 155 0.72 7.99 12.65
N THR A 156 0.33 6.89 12.01
CA THR A 156 -0.07 6.90 10.61
C THR A 156 -1.45 6.31 10.41
N LEU A 157 -2.26 7.01 9.60
CA LEU A 157 -3.51 6.51 9.07
C LEU A 157 -3.27 5.80 7.74
N PHE A 158 -3.91 4.63 7.58
CA PHE A 158 -3.84 3.81 6.38
C PHE A 158 -5.24 3.62 5.81
N PHE A 159 -5.47 4.21 4.63
CA PHE A 159 -6.72 4.14 3.88
C PHE A 159 -6.60 3.09 2.78
N ASP A 160 -7.49 2.11 2.76
CA ASP A 160 -7.54 1.05 1.75
C ASP A 160 -8.96 0.47 1.66
N ASP A 161 -9.35 -0.03 0.49
CA ASP A 161 -10.67 -0.64 0.22
C ASP A 161 -10.67 -2.17 0.42
N SER A 162 -9.49 -2.78 0.57
CA SER A 162 -9.34 -4.21 0.79
C SER A 162 -9.30 -4.55 2.29
N VAL A 163 -10.26 -5.36 2.75
CA VAL A 163 -10.29 -5.92 4.12
C VAL A 163 -8.97 -6.60 4.48
N ARG A 164 -8.32 -7.28 3.51
CA ARG A 164 -7.06 -7.99 3.76
C ARG A 164 -5.92 -7.01 3.99
N ASN A 165 -5.86 -5.93 3.21
CA ASN A 165 -4.84 -4.88 3.36
C ASN A 165 -5.04 -4.16 4.70
N ILE A 166 -6.28 -3.82 5.05
CA ILE A 166 -6.64 -3.19 6.33
C ILE A 166 -6.19 -4.05 7.52
N LYS A 167 -6.48 -5.35 7.50
CA LYS A 167 -6.05 -6.27 8.58
C LYS A 167 -4.54 -6.31 8.72
N ALA A 168 -3.80 -6.43 7.61
CA ALA A 168 -2.34 -6.44 7.63
C ALA A 168 -1.78 -5.09 8.13
N GLY A 169 -2.37 -3.97 7.69
CA GLY A 169 -2.01 -2.65 8.19
C GLY A 169 -2.20 -2.52 9.69
N LYS A 170 -3.30 -3.07 10.22
CA LYS A 170 -3.58 -3.10 11.64
C LYS A 170 -2.55 -3.92 12.42
N SER A 171 -2.16 -5.09 11.90
CA SER A 171 -1.13 -5.95 12.51
C SER A 171 0.21 -5.24 12.68
N VAL A 172 0.61 -4.41 11.71
CA VAL A 172 1.88 -3.66 11.75
C VAL A 172 1.79 -2.36 12.56
N GLY A 173 0.64 -2.10 13.19
CA GLY A 173 0.45 -0.97 14.11
C GLY A 173 -0.13 0.31 13.51
N LEU A 174 -0.61 0.28 12.27
CA LEU A 174 -1.28 1.42 11.63
C LEU A 174 -2.67 1.64 12.22
N HIS A 175 -3.11 2.90 12.22
CA HIS A 175 -4.52 3.23 12.37
C HIS A 175 -5.18 3.08 11.01
N THR A 176 -6.27 2.33 10.92
CA THR A 176 -6.78 1.84 9.64
C THR A 176 -8.18 2.34 9.32
N VAL A 177 -8.36 2.80 8.09
CA VAL A 177 -9.62 3.35 7.60
C VAL A 177 -10.06 2.55 6.37
N MET A 178 -11.12 1.77 6.53
CA MET A 178 -11.74 1.07 5.42
C MET A 178 -12.55 2.05 4.56
N VAL A 179 -12.34 2.08 3.25
CA VAL A 179 -13.05 2.99 2.33
C VAL A 179 -14.00 2.20 1.41
N GLY A 180 -15.16 2.76 1.10
CA GLY A 180 -16.19 2.16 0.24
C GLY A 180 -17.34 1.48 0.99
N THR A 181 -17.41 1.62 2.32
CA THR A 181 -18.49 1.04 3.13
C THR A 181 -18.69 1.78 4.45
N SER A 182 -19.94 1.86 4.92
CA SER A 182 -20.28 2.29 6.29
C SER A 182 -20.10 1.18 7.32
N GLN A 183 -20.03 -0.09 6.88
CA GLN A 183 -19.90 -1.22 7.78
C GLN A 183 -18.43 -1.43 8.14
N ARG A 184 -18.07 -1.10 9.39
CA ARG A 184 -16.70 -1.28 9.86
C ARG A 184 -16.37 -2.76 10.04
N PRO A 185 -15.46 -3.33 9.22
CA PRO A 185 -15.08 -4.73 9.36
C PRO A 185 -14.26 -4.94 10.64
N LYS A 186 -14.30 -6.16 11.18
CA LYS A 186 -13.45 -6.55 12.32
C LYS A 186 -11.98 -6.41 11.93
N GLY A 187 -11.27 -5.53 12.63
CA GLY A 187 -9.86 -5.22 12.40
C GLY A 187 -9.60 -3.84 11.77
N ALA A 188 -10.64 -3.10 11.35
CA ALA A 188 -10.52 -1.68 10.98
C ALA A 188 -10.79 -0.77 12.19
N ASP A 189 -10.13 0.38 12.26
CA ASP A 189 -10.41 1.40 13.28
C ASP A 189 -11.62 2.25 12.88
N TYR A 190 -11.68 2.64 11.60
CA TYR A 190 -12.73 3.46 11.02
C TYR A 190 -13.24 2.84 9.70
N ALA A 191 -14.40 3.30 9.26
CA ALA A 191 -14.95 2.98 7.94
C ALA A 191 -15.65 4.21 7.35
N LEU A 192 -15.44 4.44 6.06
CA LEU A 192 -16.00 5.55 5.28
C LEU A 192 -16.68 4.98 4.03
N GLU A 193 -17.90 5.44 3.73
CA GLU A 193 -18.54 5.11 2.46
C GLU A 193 -17.80 5.72 1.26
N SER A 194 -17.28 6.93 1.44
CA SER A 194 -16.46 7.62 0.44
C SER A 194 -15.28 8.31 1.08
N ILE A 195 -14.16 8.37 0.34
CA ILE A 195 -12.98 9.15 0.71
C ILE A 195 -13.31 10.65 0.88
N HIS A 196 -14.42 11.12 0.30
CA HIS A 196 -14.90 12.49 0.46
C HIS A 196 -15.37 12.81 1.89
N ASN A 197 -15.73 11.79 2.67
CA ASN A 197 -16.24 11.96 4.03
C ASN A 197 -15.12 12.06 5.10
N ILE A 198 -13.84 12.11 4.71
CA ILE A 198 -12.73 12.16 5.68
C ILE A 198 -12.91 13.31 6.69
N ARG A 199 -13.30 14.51 6.23
CA ARG A 199 -13.46 15.67 7.10
C ARG A 199 -14.56 15.49 8.15
N GLU A 200 -15.65 14.83 7.78
CA GLU A 200 -16.79 14.59 8.67
C GLU A 200 -16.49 13.49 9.68
N ALA A 201 -15.77 12.46 9.24
CA ALA A 201 -15.49 11.30 10.06
C ALA A 201 -14.25 11.44 10.95
N LEU A 202 -13.26 12.23 10.51
CA LEU A 202 -11.98 12.46 11.19
C LEU A 202 -11.65 13.97 11.22
N PRO A 203 -12.51 14.83 11.81
CA PRO A 203 -12.31 16.28 11.84
C PRO A 203 -11.01 16.69 12.55
N GLU A 204 -10.55 15.91 13.52
CA GLU A 204 -9.34 16.15 14.30
C GLU A 204 -8.07 16.24 13.45
N LEU A 205 -8.06 15.68 12.23
CA LEU A 205 -6.93 15.78 11.32
C LEU A 205 -6.64 17.21 10.85
N TRP A 206 -7.63 18.10 10.95
CA TRP A 206 -7.47 19.53 10.64
C TRP A 206 -7.19 20.39 11.88
N GLU A 207 -7.33 19.83 13.08
CA GLU A 207 -7.12 20.55 14.34
C GLU A 207 -5.71 20.37 14.90
N ALA A 208 -4.90 19.50 14.30
CA ALA A 208 -3.58 19.11 14.79
C ALA A 208 -2.58 20.27 14.91
N ASP A 209 -2.77 21.37 14.17
CA ASP A 209 -1.94 22.58 14.29
C ASP A 209 -2.32 23.47 15.48
N ASN A 210 -3.55 23.36 16.04
CA ASN A 210 -4.04 24.28 17.07
C ASN A 210 -3.68 23.86 18.51
N LYS A 211 -3.20 22.63 18.74
CA LYS A 211 -2.93 22.11 20.10
C LYS A 211 -1.49 22.19 20.57
N SER A 212 -0.58 22.69 19.73
CA SER A 212 0.84 22.85 20.08
C SER A 212 1.13 23.98 21.09
N GLU A 213 0.15 24.85 21.38
CA GLU A 213 0.34 26.03 22.26
C GLU A 213 -0.46 26.06 23.56
N VAL A 214 -1.30 25.07 23.88
CA VAL A 214 -2.10 25.11 25.11
C VAL A 214 -1.66 24.02 26.07
N GLY A 215 -0.82 24.42 27.03
CA GLY A 215 -0.44 23.60 28.17
C GLY A 215 -1.66 23.01 28.86
N TYR A 216 -1.60 21.70 29.11
CA TYR A 216 -2.60 20.95 29.86
C TYR A 216 -2.83 21.58 31.25
N SER A 217 -3.94 22.28 31.42
CA SER A 217 -4.62 22.40 32.71
C SER A 217 -5.82 21.47 32.68
N GLY A 218 -5.79 20.43 33.51
CA GLY A 218 -6.85 19.43 33.58
C GLY A 218 -8.20 20.00 34.02
N ASN A 219 -9.27 19.34 33.58
CA ASN A 219 -10.22 18.71 34.49
C ASN A 219 -11.18 17.78 33.74
N VAL A 220 -11.53 16.72 34.45
CA VAL A 220 -12.38 15.58 34.06
C VAL A 220 -13.84 15.84 34.47
N ALA A 221 -14.76 15.11 33.81
CA ALA A 221 -16.22 14.98 34.02
C ALA A 221 -17.06 16.05 33.28
N VAL A 222 -18.17 15.70 32.61
CA VAL A 222 -19.38 15.06 33.18
C VAL A 222 -20.16 14.26 32.13
N GLU A 223 -20.63 13.07 32.52
CA GLU A 223 -21.67 12.27 31.84
C GLU A 223 -23.03 13.00 31.90
N THR A 224 -23.81 12.96 30.81
CA THR A 224 -25.23 13.36 30.88
C THR A 224 -26.12 12.23 30.34
N SER A 225 -26.87 11.62 31.24
CA SER A 225 -27.99 10.74 30.94
C SER A 225 -29.24 11.56 30.61
N VAL A 226 -29.93 11.22 29.53
CA VAL A 226 -31.21 11.81 29.13
C VAL A 226 -32.34 10.86 29.55
N THR A 227 -33.34 11.38 30.26
CA THR A 227 -34.67 10.76 30.39
C THR A 227 -35.69 11.59 29.63
N ALA A 228 -36.61 10.87 28.98
CA ALA A 228 -37.67 11.38 28.10
C ALA A 228 -38.71 12.26 28.81
#